data_AF-A0A3L7TCW4-F1
#
_entry.id   AF-A0A3L7TCW4-F1
#
_cell.length_a   1.000
_cell.length_b   1.000
_cell.length_c   1.000
_cell.angle_alpha   90.00
_cell.angle_beta   90.00
_cell.angle_gamma   90.00
#
_symmetry.space_group_name_H-M   'P 1'
#
loop_
_entity.id
_entity.type
_entity.pdbx_description
1 polymer ?
#
loop_
_entity_poly.entity_id
_entity_poly.type
_entity_poly.pdbx_seq_one_letter_code
_entity_poly.pdbx_strand_id
1 'polypeptide(L)'
;LNLDGSRLAASVYTIALEKPLETPRHLSARAVVLTTGTFMRALMHTGDRKIEGGRIDEGTARGISTTLTALGFELGRLKTGTPPRVARGSIDWNALKPALGDAIPTAFSDRSPSALPLGRFPHLAQTDCRETRLIGTR
;
A
#
# COMPACT_ATOMS: atom_id res chain seq x y z
N LEU A 1 -13.27 -24.85 -8.97
CA LEU A 1 -13.29 -24.51 -7.53
C LEU A 1 -13.31 -22.99 -7.42
N ASN A 2 -14.47 -22.39 -7.70
CA ASN A 2 -14.69 -20.96 -7.54
C ASN A 2 -15.24 -20.75 -6.13
N LEU A 3 -14.50 -20.02 -5.29
CA LEU A 3 -15.02 -19.54 -4.04
C LEU A 3 -15.91 -18.34 -4.37
N ASP A 4 -17.22 -18.52 -4.18
CA ASP A 4 -18.23 -17.47 -4.24
C ASP A 4 -17.85 -16.31 -3.28
N GLY A 5 -17.58 -15.15 -3.86
CA GLY A 5 -17.20 -13.91 -3.15
C GLY A 5 -18.37 -13.15 -2.52
N SER A 6 -19.57 -13.74 -2.46
CA SER A 6 -20.77 -13.16 -1.85
C SER A 6 -20.75 -13.12 -0.32
N ARG A 7 -19.87 -13.88 0.33
CA ARG A 7 -19.68 -13.79 1.78
C ARG A 7 -18.80 -12.59 2.11
N LEU A 8 -19.44 -11.52 2.57
CA LEU A 8 -18.80 -10.42 3.29
C LEU A 8 -17.69 -11.00 4.17
N ALA A 9 -16.44 -10.66 3.85
CA ALA A 9 -15.28 -11.00 4.66
C ALA A 9 -15.38 -10.21 5.98
N ALA A 10 -16.23 -10.65 6.89
CA ALA A 10 -16.18 -10.22 8.28
C ALA A 10 -14.85 -10.75 8.82
N SER A 11 -13.96 -9.85 9.21
CA SER A 11 -12.74 -10.23 9.91
C SER A 11 -13.13 -10.99 11.17
N VAL A 12 -12.90 -12.31 11.18
CA VAL A 12 -13.20 -13.17 12.33
C VAL A 12 -12.19 -12.93 13.46
N TYR A 13 -11.02 -12.36 13.15
CA TYR A 13 -10.00 -11.95 14.11
C TYR A 13 -9.22 -10.73 13.59
N THR A 14 -9.66 -9.51 13.93
CA THR A 14 -8.79 -8.34 13.83
C THR A 14 -8.08 -8.19 15.17
N ILE A 15 -6.85 -8.69 15.28
CA ILE A 15 -5.96 -8.23 16.34
C ILE A 15 -5.17 -7.06 15.75
N ALA A 16 -5.71 -5.85 15.88
CA ALA A 16 -4.95 -4.64 15.65
C ALA A 16 -3.99 -4.48 16.83
N LEU A 17 -2.80 -5.04 16.71
CA LEU A 17 -1.75 -4.85 17.69
C LEU A 17 -1.13 -3.47 17.46
N GLU A 18 -1.50 -2.49 18.29
CA GLU A 18 -0.88 -1.16 18.28
C GLU A 18 0.59 -1.20 18.71
N LYS A 19 1.01 -2.29 19.38
CA LYS A 19 2.38 -2.55 19.83
C LYS A 19 2.75 -4.02 19.66
N PRO A 20 4.03 -4.36 19.45
CA PRO A 20 4.49 -5.75 19.47
C PRO A 20 4.05 -6.44 20.76
N LEU A 21 3.63 -7.70 20.66
CA LEU A 21 3.30 -8.50 21.84
C LEU A 21 4.54 -8.65 22.72
N GLU A 22 4.45 -8.22 23.98
CA GLU A 22 5.53 -8.35 24.96
C GLU A 22 5.81 -9.81 25.33
N THR A 23 4.84 -10.71 25.09
CA THR A 23 4.95 -12.15 25.33
C THR A 23 4.49 -12.95 24.11
N PRO A 24 5.14 -14.08 23.78
CA PRO A 24 4.69 -14.95 22.69
C PRO A 24 3.25 -15.41 22.93
N ARG A 25 2.37 -15.24 21.94
CA ARG A 25 1.01 -15.79 21.94
C ARG A 25 0.84 -16.81 20.83
N HIS A 26 0.21 -17.94 21.16
CA HIS A 26 -0.17 -18.94 20.18
C HIS A 26 -1.59 -18.64 19.69
N LEU A 27 -1.73 -18.44 18.39
CA LEU A 27 -3.02 -18.25 17.71
C LEU A 27 -3.28 -19.47 16.82
N SER A 28 -4.46 -20.06 16.93
CA SER A 28 -4.87 -21.20 16.10
C SER A 28 -5.88 -20.76 15.05
N ALA A 29 -5.69 -21.18 13.81
CA ALA A 29 -6.60 -20.90 12.71
C ALA A 29 -6.63 -22.09 11.73
N ARG A 30 -7.76 -22.29 11.05
CA ARG A 30 -7.86 -23.31 9.98
C ARG A 30 -7.10 -22.92 8.72
N ALA A 31 -6.90 -21.63 8.49
CA ALA A 31 -6.17 -21.06 7.37
C ALA A 31 -5.59 -19.69 7.75
N VAL A 32 -4.47 -19.31 7.11
CA VAL A 32 -3.78 -18.02 7.31
C VAL A 32 -3.46 -17.42 5.96
N VAL A 33 -3.75 -16.12 5.79
CA VAL A 33 -3.36 -15.35 4.60
C VAL A 33 -2.25 -14.37 5.01
N LEU A 34 -1.11 -14.46 4.35
CA LEU A 34 0.03 -13.57 4.59
C LEU A 34 0.03 -12.41 3.60
N THR A 35 -0.12 -11.18 4.09
CA THR A 35 -0.11 -9.94 3.28
C THR A 35 0.99 -8.99 3.76
N THR A 36 2.24 -9.48 3.78
CA THR A 36 3.37 -8.76 4.39
C THR A 36 3.75 -7.45 3.70
N GLY A 37 3.18 -7.16 2.53
CA GLY A 37 3.53 -5.97 1.73
C GLY A 37 5.03 -5.81 1.56
N THR A 38 5.53 -4.59 1.76
CA THR A 38 6.96 -4.25 1.68
C THR A 38 7.72 -4.43 2.99
N PHE A 39 7.18 -5.16 3.98
CA PHE A 39 7.75 -5.23 5.33
C PHE A 39 8.63 -6.45 5.59
N MET A 40 8.50 -7.53 4.81
CA MET A 40 9.28 -8.76 5.02
C MET A 40 10.73 -8.56 4.59
N ARG A 41 11.68 -8.69 5.53
CA ARG A 41 13.13 -8.44 5.31
C ARG A 41 13.40 -7.12 4.58
N ALA A 42 12.62 -6.11 4.92
CA ALA A 42 12.55 -4.85 4.20
C ALA A 42 13.82 -4.01 4.34
N LEU A 43 14.22 -3.40 3.24
CA LEU A 43 15.41 -2.57 3.15
C LEU A 43 15.12 -1.35 2.28
N MET A 44 15.15 -0.16 2.89
CA MET A 44 15.05 1.11 2.18
C MET A 44 16.41 1.54 1.67
N HIS A 45 16.44 2.03 0.43
CA HIS A 45 17.64 2.52 -0.24
C HIS A 45 17.50 4.01 -0.55
N THR A 46 18.43 4.83 -0.08
CA THR A 46 18.49 6.28 -0.37
C THR A 46 19.92 6.66 -0.78
N GLY A 47 20.17 6.73 -2.09
CA GLY A 47 21.54 6.74 -2.62
C GLY A 47 22.27 5.46 -2.17
N ASP A 48 23.46 5.63 -1.58
CA ASP A 48 24.25 4.51 -1.05
C ASP A 48 23.81 4.06 0.35
N ARG A 49 22.96 4.84 1.03
CA ARG A 49 22.47 4.50 2.37
C ARG A 49 21.42 3.41 2.30
N LYS A 50 21.55 2.44 3.22
CA LYS A 50 20.62 1.31 3.39
C LYS A 50 20.10 1.33 4.83
N ILE A 51 18.78 1.41 4.99
CA ILE A 51 18.11 1.45 6.28
C ILE A 51 17.11 0.31 6.34
N GLU A 52 17.14 -0.48 7.40
CA GLU A 52 16.15 -1.55 7.60
C GLU A 52 14.80 -0.93 7.97
N GLY A 53 13.76 -1.32 7.22
CA GLY A 53 12.42 -0.79 7.40
C GLY A 53 11.57 -0.98 6.16
N GLY A 54 10.26 -1.16 6.36
CA GLY A 54 9.29 -1.30 5.26
C GLY A 54 8.87 0.04 4.68
N ARG A 55 8.78 1.05 5.54
CA ARG A 55 8.44 2.45 5.24
C ARG A 55 9.25 3.35 6.17
N ILE A 56 9.25 4.65 5.88
CA ILE A 56 9.87 5.65 6.76
C ILE A 56 9.25 5.49 8.15
N ASP A 57 10.11 5.37 9.17
CA ASP A 57 9.76 5.15 10.58
C ASP A 57 9.01 3.85 10.92
N GLU A 58 8.87 2.91 9.98
CA GLU A 58 8.27 1.60 10.22
C GLU A 58 9.31 0.47 10.07
N GLY A 59 9.39 -0.38 11.08
CA GLY A 59 10.36 -1.48 11.15
C GLY A 59 10.17 -2.59 10.11
N THR A 60 11.10 -3.56 10.09
CA THR A 60 11.02 -4.74 9.23
C THR A 60 10.48 -5.96 9.97
N ALA A 61 9.67 -6.78 9.30
CA ALA A 61 9.27 -8.10 9.77
C ALA A 61 10.37 -9.12 9.46
N ARG A 62 10.93 -9.78 10.49
CA ARG A 62 12.02 -10.78 10.35
C ARG A 62 11.57 -12.22 10.55
N GLY A 63 10.67 -12.48 11.51
CA GLY A 63 10.32 -13.85 11.91
C GLY A 63 9.60 -14.66 10.81
N ILE A 64 8.73 -14.00 10.03
CA ILE A 64 7.95 -14.67 8.99
C ILE A 64 8.84 -15.24 7.89
N SER A 65 9.87 -14.52 7.45
CA SER A 65 10.75 -15.03 6.40
C SER A 65 11.53 -16.27 6.82
N THR A 66 12.02 -16.31 8.07
CA THR A 66 12.72 -17.49 8.59
C THR A 66 11.79 -18.71 8.63
N THR A 67 10.54 -18.49 9.04
CA THR A 67 9.52 -19.54 9.10
C THR A 67 9.21 -20.08 7.71
N LEU A 68 9.04 -19.21 6.71
CA LEU A 68 8.78 -19.62 5.32
C LEU A 68 9.95 -20.43 4.74
N THR A 69 11.19 -20.00 4.96
CA THR A 69 12.37 -20.78 4.53
C THR A 69 12.43 -22.15 5.20
N ALA A 70 12.13 -22.23 6.51
CA ALA A 70 12.12 -23.50 7.24
C ALA A 70 11.03 -24.47 6.74
N LEU A 71 9.94 -23.96 6.17
CA LEU A 71 8.89 -24.73 5.52
C LEU A 71 9.24 -25.15 4.08
N GLY A 72 10.42 -24.78 3.56
CA GLY A 72 10.89 -25.14 2.22
C GLY A 72 10.50 -24.15 1.12
N PHE A 73 10.01 -22.95 1.45
CA PHE A 73 9.76 -21.92 0.45
C PHE A 73 11.05 -21.22 0.01
N GLU A 74 11.20 -21.00 -1.29
CA GLU A 74 12.22 -20.13 -1.86
C GLU A 74 11.81 -18.66 -1.71
N LEU A 75 12.75 -17.80 -1.29
CA LEU A 75 12.49 -16.37 -1.07
C LEU A 75 13.36 -15.50 -1.97
N GLY A 76 12.71 -14.75 -2.86
CA GLY A 76 13.35 -13.70 -3.67
C GLY A 76 13.32 -12.31 -3.03
N ARG A 77 13.96 -11.34 -3.69
CA ARG A 77 13.89 -9.92 -3.34
C ARG A 77 13.44 -9.09 -4.55
N LEU A 78 12.43 -8.26 -4.33
CA LEU A 78 12.01 -7.23 -5.27
C LEU A 78 12.39 -5.85 -4.72
N LYS A 79 12.60 -4.90 -5.62
CA LYS A 79 12.87 -3.51 -5.28
C LYS A 79 11.98 -2.59 -6.12
N THR A 80 11.30 -1.68 -5.44
CA THR A 80 10.50 -0.62 -6.05
C THR A 80 11.00 0.74 -5.57
N GLY A 81 10.92 1.76 -6.41
CA GLY A 81 11.25 3.14 -6.05
C GLY A 81 10.00 3.94 -5.69
N THR A 82 10.15 4.96 -4.86
CA THR A 82 9.12 6.00 -4.67
C THR A 82 9.79 7.36 -4.88
N PRO A 83 9.23 8.25 -5.71
CA PRO A 83 9.80 9.57 -5.93
C PRO A 83 9.85 10.39 -4.62
N PRO A 84 10.71 11.43 -4.55
CA PRO A 84 10.73 12.35 -3.44
C PRO A 84 9.38 13.08 -3.32
N ARG A 85 9.04 13.48 -2.08
CA ARG A 85 7.84 14.27 -1.79
C ARG A 85 8.27 15.73 -1.84
N VAL A 86 7.63 16.52 -2.69
CA VAL A 86 7.98 17.93 -2.91
C VAL A 86 6.99 18.81 -2.17
N ALA A 87 7.48 19.89 -1.55
CA ALA A 87 6.62 20.85 -0.88
C ALA A 87 5.76 21.61 -1.93
N ARG A 88 4.44 21.65 -1.74
CA ARG A 88 3.52 22.26 -2.72
C ARG A 88 3.88 23.72 -3.03
N GLY A 89 4.27 24.49 -2.02
CA GLY A 89 4.60 25.92 -2.17
C GLY A 89 5.92 26.21 -2.87
N SER A 90 6.78 25.20 -3.07
CA SER A 90 8.06 25.38 -3.78
C SER A 90 7.97 25.12 -5.29
N ILE A 91 6.76 24.95 -5.83
CA ILE A 91 6.51 24.63 -7.23
C ILE A 91 5.84 25.84 -7.88
N ASP A 92 6.38 26.31 -9.01
CA ASP A 92 5.69 27.24 -9.89
C ASP A 92 4.63 26.50 -10.70
N TRP A 93 3.40 26.48 -10.19
CA TRP A 93 2.27 25.79 -10.81
C TRP A 93 1.82 26.41 -12.13
N ASN A 94 2.08 27.70 -12.34
CA ASN A 94 1.70 28.41 -13.56
C ASN A 94 2.58 28.01 -14.74
N ALA A 95 3.82 27.60 -14.47
CA ALA A 95 4.75 27.09 -15.48
C ALA A 95 4.48 25.63 -15.90
N LEU A 96 3.53 24.93 -15.27
CA LEU A 96 3.25 23.52 -15.55
C LEU A 96 1.91 23.32 -16.25
N LYS A 97 1.91 22.46 -17.27
CA LYS A 97 0.71 22.07 -18.02
C LYS A 97 -0.27 21.31 -17.12
N PRO A 98 -1.55 21.71 -17.03
CA PRO A 98 -2.61 20.94 -16.36
C PRO A 98 -2.82 19.56 -16.99
N ALA A 99 -2.96 18.54 -16.15
CA ALA A 99 -3.46 17.21 -16.49
C ALA A 99 -4.72 16.96 -15.67
N LEU A 100 -5.87 17.40 -16.19
CA LEU A 100 -7.16 17.26 -15.50
C LEU A 100 -7.65 15.80 -15.58
N GLY A 101 -8.43 15.39 -14.58
CA GLY A 101 -9.15 14.13 -14.66
C GLY A 101 -10.32 14.21 -15.63
N ASP A 102 -11.06 13.11 -15.76
CA ASP A 102 -12.23 13.05 -16.63
C ASP A 102 -13.34 14.00 -16.13
N ALA A 103 -14.03 14.65 -17.06
CA ALA A 103 -15.15 15.54 -16.74
C ALA A 103 -16.31 14.81 -16.05
N ILE A 104 -16.51 13.53 -16.39
CA ILE A 104 -17.44 12.63 -15.72
C ILE A 104 -16.61 11.46 -15.21
N PRO A 105 -16.26 11.42 -13.90
CA PRO A 105 -15.45 10.35 -13.37
C PRO A 105 -16.21 9.02 -13.40
N THR A 106 -15.53 7.97 -13.88
CA THR A 106 -16.08 6.61 -13.83
C THR A 106 -15.81 6.02 -12.45
N ALA A 107 -16.84 5.44 -11.84
CA ALA A 107 -16.68 4.76 -10.57
C ALA A 107 -15.79 3.52 -10.71
N PHE A 108 -14.93 3.29 -9.74
CA PHE A 108 -14.11 2.06 -9.70
C PHE A 108 -14.95 0.81 -9.37
N SER A 109 -16.12 0.98 -8.75
CA SER A 109 -17.01 -0.12 -8.35
C SER A 109 -18.25 -0.17 -9.22
N ASP A 110 -18.63 -1.39 -9.65
CA ASP A 110 -19.91 -1.66 -10.32
C ASP A 110 -21.11 -1.62 -9.37
N ARG A 111 -20.89 -1.45 -8.06
CA ARG A 111 -21.97 -1.40 -7.08
C ARG A 111 -22.82 -0.17 -7.30
N SER A 112 -24.14 -0.35 -7.22
CA SER A 112 -25.08 0.76 -7.27
C SER A 112 -24.80 1.76 -6.15
N PRO A 113 -24.79 3.07 -6.43
CA PRO A 113 -24.71 4.10 -5.42
C PRO A 113 -25.83 4.01 -4.37
N SER A 114 -26.96 3.36 -4.68
CA SER A 114 -28.07 3.10 -3.75
C SER A 114 -27.69 2.21 -2.56
N ALA A 115 -26.58 1.47 -2.63
CA ALA A 115 -26.06 0.66 -1.53
C ALA A 115 -25.18 1.48 -0.56
N LEU A 116 -24.91 2.76 -0.86
CA LEU A 116 -24.12 3.65 -0.02
C LEU A 116 -25.03 4.47 0.90
N PRO A 117 -24.59 4.83 2.12
CA PRO A 117 -25.39 5.62 3.06
C PRO A 117 -25.91 6.95 2.49
N LEU A 118 -25.19 7.54 1.53
CA LEU A 118 -25.55 8.81 0.89
C LEU A 118 -26.26 8.64 -0.46
N GLY A 119 -26.53 7.40 -0.91
CA GLY A 119 -27.14 7.13 -2.21
C GLY A 119 -26.29 7.55 -3.42
N ARG A 120 -25.04 7.95 -3.19
CA ARG A 120 -24.08 8.40 -4.20
C ARG A 120 -22.66 8.01 -3.79
N PHE A 121 -21.77 7.82 -4.76
CA PHE A 121 -20.34 7.71 -4.46
C PHE A 121 -19.83 9.02 -3.83
N PRO A 122 -18.88 8.95 -2.87
CA PRO A 122 -18.25 10.15 -2.34
C PRO A 122 -17.61 10.94 -3.48
N HIS A 123 -18.01 12.21 -3.63
CA HIS A 123 -17.36 13.11 -4.56
C HIS A 123 -16.07 13.61 -3.92
N LEU A 124 -14.94 13.08 -4.35
CA LEU A 124 -13.63 13.65 -4.07
C LEU A 124 -13.34 14.67 -5.16
N ALA A 125 -13.14 15.93 -4.78
CA ALA A 125 -12.67 16.94 -5.72
C ALA A 125 -11.40 16.41 -6.40
N GLN A 126 -11.40 16.39 -7.72
CA GLN A 126 -10.23 15.97 -8.47
C GLN A 126 -9.05 16.85 -8.05
N THR A 127 -7.94 16.23 -7.70
CA THR A 127 -6.71 16.96 -7.40
C THR A 127 -6.08 17.35 -8.73
N ASP A 128 -5.74 18.63 -8.89
CA ASP A 128 -5.03 19.12 -10.06
C ASP A 128 -3.70 18.38 -10.22
N CYS A 129 -3.60 17.51 -11.24
CA CYS A 129 -2.33 16.96 -11.66
C CYS A 129 -1.64 17.92 -12.65
N ARG A 130 -0.31 17.89 -12.66
CA ARG A 130 0.52 18.67 -13.59
C ARG A 130 1.56 17.78 -14.23
N GLU A 131 1.80 17.99 -15.52
CA GLU A 131 2.84 17.28 -16.25
C GLU A 131 4.21 17.92 -15.98
N THR A 132 5.17 17.11 -15.54
CA THR A 132 6.59 17.49 -15.48
C THR A 132 7.38 16.73 -16.54
N ARG A 133 8.50 17.29 -16.98
CA ARG A 133 9.40 16.64 -17.94
C ARG A 133 10.79 16.55 -17.34
N LEU A 134 11.45 15.42 -17.58
CA LEU A 134 12.88 15.33 -17.32
C LEU A 134 13.59 16.23 -18.33
N ILE A 135 14.25 17.27 -17.84
CA ILE A 135 15.25 17.98 -18.63
C ILE A 135 16.43 17.01 -18.68
N GLY A 136 16.78 16.55 -19.89
CA GLY A 136 17.66 15.39 -20.11
C GLY A 136 18.84 15.32 -19.16
N THR A 137 19.12 14.11 -18.68
CA THR A 137 20.36 13.82 -17.95
C THR A 137 21.53 14.08 -18.89
N ARG A 138 22.47 14.95 -18.49
CA ARG A 138 23.80 14.98 -19.12
C ARG A 138 24.48 13.62 -18.97
#